data_AF-A0A8X7QLG4-F1
#
_entry.id   AF-A0A8X7QLG4-F1
#
_cell.length_a   1.000
_cell.length_b   1.000
_cell.length_c   1.000
_cell.angle_alpha   90.00
_cell.angle_beta   90.00
_cell.angle_gamma   90.00
#
_symmetry.space_group_name_H-M   'P 1'
#
loop_
_entity.id
_entity.type
_entity.pdbx_description
1 polymer ?
#
loop_
_entity_poly.entity_id
_entity_poly.type
_entity_poly.pdbx_seq_one_letter_code
_entity_poly.pdbx_strand_id
1 'polypeptide(L)'
;MNKGDASSSSKAMGEVSARGIPLQATHQEAFEAALEEVREVMVQYTQCADPTESAARRERMKKAEQQGELEETALLMVRAARAETETEPDAALGLRSPPYCRKKSQPLCA
;
A
#
# COMPACT_ATOMS: atom_id res chain seq x y z
N MET A 1 51.46 -5.19 26.77
CA MET A 1 50.67 -5.19 25.52
C MET A 1 50.53 -6.62 25.03
N ASN A 2 49.32 -7.13 24.80
CA ASN A 2 49.06 -8.35 24.01
C ASN A 2 47.74 -8.16 23.23
N LYS A 3 47.77 -8.46 21.93
CA LYS A 3 46.78 -8.21 20.86
C LYS A 3 45.81 -9.39 20.68
N GLY A 4 44.63 -9.13 20.09
CA GLY A 4 44.00 -10.09 19.16
C GLY A 4 42.47 -10.12 19.13
N ASP A 5 41.85 -9.25 18.34
CA ASP A 5 40.48 -9.43 17.83
C ASP A 5 40.45 -10.58 16.79
N ALA A 6 39.46 -11.48 16.91
CA ALA A 6 39.06 -12.36 15.81
C ALA A 6 37.58 -12.74 15.97
N SER A 7 36.74 -11.94 15.32
CA SER A 7 35.38 -12.33 14.94
C SER A 7 35.46 -13.56 14.02
N SER A 8 34.70 -14.61 14.32
CA SER A 8 34.57 -15.76 13.42
C SER A 8 33.09 -16.06 13.19
N SER A 9 32.57 -15.48 12.10
CA SER A 9 31.36 -15.96 11.43
C SER A 9 31.61 -17.38 10.93
N SER A 10 30.78 -18.31 11.36
CA SER A 10 30.68 -19.63 10.74
C SER A 10 29.27 -19.80 10.19
N LYS A 11 29.23 -19.95 8.87
CA LYS A 11 28.12 -20.26 7.99
C LYS A 11 27.40 -21.55 8.35
N ALA A 12 26.23 -21.69 7.71
CA ALA A 12 25.44 -22.89 7.42
C ALA A 12 24.27 -23.07 8.39
N MET A 13 23.06 -23.39 7.95
CA MET A 13 22.66 -24.22 6.82
C MET A 13 21.38 -23.62 6.20
N GLY A 14 21.20 -23.77 4.89
CA GLY A 14 19.92 -23.48 4.26
C GLY A 14 18.86 -24.51 4.67
N GLU A 15 17.61 -24.07 4.77
CA GLU A 15 16.48 -24.99 4.67
C GLU A 15 15.41 -24.35 3.78
N VAL A 16 15.33 -24.88 2.57
CA VAL A 16 14.20 -24.69 1.67
C VAL A 16 13.15 -25.73 2.09
N SER A 17 12.06 -25.30 2.72
CA SER A 17 10.90 -26.16 3.01
C SER A 17 9.64 -25.29 2.91
N ALA A 18 8.97 -25.30 1.75
CA ALA A 18 7.88 -26.21 1.38
C ALA A 18 6.56 -25.88 2.10
N ARG A 19 5.67 -25.19 1.37
CA ARG A 19 4.21 -25.08 1.57
C ARG A 19 3.70 -24.93 3.01
N GLY A 20 3.25 -23.71 3.32
CA GLY A 20 1.90 -23.49 3.83
C GLY A 20 1.72 -23.48 5.35
N ILE A 21 1.98 -22.31 5.95
CA ILE A 21 1.17 -21.75 7.04
C ILE A 21 1.12 -20.25 6.74
N PRO A 22 -0.05 -19.59 6.62
CA PRO A 22 -0.06 -18.14 6.66
C PRO A 22 0.47 -17.75 8.03
N LEU A 23 1.70 -17.21 8.07
CA LEU A 23 2.19 -16.47 9.22
C LEU A 23 1.10 -15.43 9.48
N GLN A 24 0.36 -15.61 10.57
CA GLN A 24 -0.60 -14.60 10.98
C GLN A 24 0.22 -13.37 11.29
N ALA A 25 0.25 -12.44 10.32
CA ALA A 25 1.02 -11.22 10.41
C ALA A 25 0.66 -10.57 11.74
N THR A 26 1.69 -10.23 12.51
CA THR A 26 1.46 -9.49 13.74
C THR A 26 0.72 -8.20 13.40
N HIS A 27 0.03 -7.60 14.36
CA HIS A 27 -0.66 -6.33 14.14
C HIS A 27 0.28 -5.25 13.57
N GLN A 28 1.56 -5.28 13.96
CA GLN A 28 2.57 -4.37 13.46
C GLN A 28 2.94 -4.68 12.00
N GLU A 29 3.20 -5.94 11.66
CA GLU A 29 3.50 -6.34 10.27
C GLU A 29 2.33 -6.05 9.33
N ALA A 30 1.08 -6.28 9.78
CA ALA A 30 -0.12 -5.95 9.01
C ALA A 30 -0.25 -4.44 8.78
N PHE A 31 0.10 -3.63 9.78
CA PHE A 31 0.10 -2.17 9.65
C PHE A 31 1.19 -1.66 8.71
N GLU A 32 2.41 -2.18 8.81
CA GLU A 32 3.52 -1.83 7.93
C GLU A 32 3.20 -2.19 6.46
N ALA A 33 2.63 -3.37 6.23
CA ALA A 33 2.17 -3.80 4.91
C ALA A 33 1.06 -2.89 4.35
N ALA A 34 0.05 -2.55 5.18
CA ALA A 34 -1.00 -1.62 4.76
C ALA A 34 -0.46 -0.22 4.46
N LEU A 35 0.51 0.26 5.24
CA LEU A 35 1.15 1.55 5.01
C LEU A 35 1.96 1.57 3.72
N GLU A 36 2.66 0.48 3.40
CA GLU A 36 3.37 0.31 2.13
C GLU A 36 2.39 0.35 0.95
N GLU A 37 1.28 -0.38 1.03
CA GLU A 37 0.24 -0.38 -0.01
C GLU A 37 -0.34 1.02 -0.24
N VAL A 38 -0.67 1.74 0.85
CA VAL A 38 -1.12 3.14 0.75
C VAL A 38 -0.08 4.00 0.05
N ARG A 39 1.20 3.89 0.43
CA ARG A 39 2.28 4.66 -0.21
C ARG A 39 2.40 4.35 -1.69
N GLU A 40 2.33 3.08 -2.09
CA GLU A 40 2.40 2.67 -3.50
C GLU A 40 1.25 3.26 -4.32
N VAL A 41 0.02 3.18 -3.83
CA VAL A 41 -1.15 3.78 -4.48
C VAL A 41 -0.98 5.30 -4.58
N MET A 42 -0.47 5.94 -3.54
CA MET A 42 -0.22 7.38 -3.54
C MET A 42 0.90 7.79 -4.51
N VAL A 43 1.93 6.96 -4.69
CA VAL A 43 2.94 7.17 -5.73
C VAL A 43 2.28 7.14 -7.12
N GLN A 44 1.46 6.13 -7.42
CA GLN A 44 0.73 6.05 -8.69
C GLN A 44 -0.21 7.25 -8.90
N TYR A 45 -0.88 7.71 -7.83
CA TYR A 45 -1.70 8.92 -7.88
C TYR A 45 -0.89 10.13 -8.37
N THR A 46 0.37 10.30 -7.96
CA THR A 46 1.22 11.42 -8.39
C THR A 46 1.75 11.30 -9.83
N GLN A 47 1.76 10.10 -10.40
CA GLN A 47 2.23 9.80 -11.77
C GLN A 47 1.16 10.17 -12.82
N CYS A 48 0.71 11.42 -12.81
CA CYS A 48 -0.14 11.97 -13.85
C CYS A 48 0.70 12.41 -15.07
N ALA A 49 0.13 12.29 -16.28
CA ALA A 49 0.79 12.70 -17.52
C ALA A 49 0.99 14.22 -17.62
N ASP A 50 0.14 15.01 -16.98
CA ASP A 50 0.28 16.47 -16.95
C ASP A 50 1.30 16.89 -15.88
N PRO A 51 2.36 17.64 -16.23
CA PRO A 51 3.43 18.00 -15.31
C PRO A 51 2.95 18.96 -14.19
N THR A 52 1.98 19.83 -14.48
CA THR A 52 1.43 20.79 -13.52
C THR A 52 0.56 20.05 -12.49
N GLU A 53 -0.33 19.17 -12.96
CA GLU A 53 -1.16 18.36 -12.07
C GLU A 53 -0.31 17.37 -11.26
N SER A 54 0.70 16.75 -11.87
CA SER A 54 1.63 15.88 -11.16
C SER A 54 2.36 16.63 -10.03
N ALA A 55 2.77 17.88 -10.27
CA ALA A 55 3.33 18.74 -9.23
C ALA A 55 2.31 19.08 -8.13
N ALA A 56 1.08 19.46 -8.51
CA ALA A 56 0.02 19.75 -7.55
C ALA A 56 -0.32 18.52 -6.67
N ARG A 57 -0.34 17.32 -7.25
CA ARG A 57 -0.56 16.05 -6.53
C ARG A 57 0.55 15.72 -5.57
N ARG A 58 1.81 15.89 -5.97
CA ARG A 58 2.96 15.70 -5.07
C ARG A 58 2.90 16.67 -3.89
N GLU A 59 2.54 17.93 -4.11
CA GLU A 59 2.41 18.89 -3.01
C GLU A 59 1.26 18.55 -2.06
N ARG A 60 0.13 18.04 -2.55
CA ARG A 60 -0.94 17.50 -1.69
C ARG A 60 -0.46 16.27 -0.90
N MET A 61 0.25 15.36 -1.56
CA MET A 61 0.77 14.14 -0.92
C MET A 61 1.79 14.45 0.19
N LYS A 62 2.71 15.39 -0.01
CA LYS A 62 3.63 15.86 1.05
C LYS A 62 2.91 16.42 2.27
N LYS A 63 1.79 17.13 2.07
CA LYS A 63 0.99 17.67 3.18
C LYS A 63 0.28 16.55 3.96
N ALA A 64 -0.26 15.58 3.24
CA ALA A 64 -0.89 14.40 3.83
C ALA A 64 0.10 13.59 4.69
N GLU A 65 1.33 13.40 4.20
CA GLU A 65 2.42 12.76 4.97
C GLU A 65 2.77 13.53 6.23
N GLN A 66 2.90 14.86 6.14
CA GLN A 66 3.17 15.71 7.31
C GLN A 66 2.05 15.66 8.35
N GLN A 67 0.81 15.43 7.91
CA GLN A 67 -0.37 15.32 8.76
C GLN A 67 -0.58 13.90 9.32
N GLY A 68 0.15 12.90 8.81
CA GLY A 68 0.00 11.50 9.22
C GLY A 68 -1.23 10.81 8.62
N GLU A 69 -1.81 11.35 7.55
CA GLU A 69 -3.04 10.82 6.94
C GLU A 69 -2.82 9.43 6.30
N LEU A 70 -1.58 9.12 5.89
CA LEU A 70 -1.26 7.81 5.31
C LEU A 70 -1.26 6.71 6.39
N GLU A 71 -0.70 7.02 7.55
CA GLU A 71 -0.69 6.16 8.72
C GLU A 71 -2.11 5.93 9.25
N GLU A 72 -2.94 6.97 9.31
CA GLU A 72 -4.35 6.83 9.69
C GLU A 72 -5.10 5.90 8.72
N THR A 73 -4.88 6.07 7.42
CA THR A 73 -5.49 5.21 6.38
C THR A 73 -5.07 3.76 6.54
N ALA A 74 -3.78 3.50 6.79
CA ALA A 74 -3.26 2.16 7.03
C ALA A 74 -3.88 1.51 8.29
N LEU A 75 -4.07 2.28 9.37
CA LEU A 75 -4.78 1.79 10.56
C LEU A 75 -6.23 1.40 10.25
N LEU A 76 -6.93 2.19 9.44
CA LEU A 76 -8.29 1.88 9.01
C LEU A 76 -8.33 0.61 8.15
N MET A 77 -7.37 0.42 7.24
CA MET A 77 -7.26 -0.79 6.42
C MET A 77 -7.08 -2.05 7.28
N VAL A 78 -6.16 -2.02 8.26
CA VAL A 78 -5.95 -3.16 9.17
C VAL A 78 -7.22 -3.46 9.98
N ARG A 79 -7.93 -2.43 10.46
CA ARG A 79 -9.20 -2.61 11.18
C ARG A 79 -10.28 -3.21 10.30
N ALA A 80 -10.44 -2.70 9.07
CA ALA A 80 -11.41 -3.18 8.10
C ALA A 80 -11.14 -4.63 7.72
N ALA A 81 -9.88 -4.98 7.39
CA ALA A 81 -9.49 -6.35 7.04
C ALA A 81 -9.81 -7.37 8.14
N ARG A 82 -9.75 -6.96 9.43
CA ARG A 82 -10.15 -7.82 10.56
C ARG A 82 -11.67 -7.98 10.64
N ALA A 83 -12.44 -6.92 10.43
CA ALA A 83 -13.90 -6.97 10.42
C ALA A 83 -14.45 -7.78 9.24
N GLU A 84 -13.78 -7.74 8.07
CA GLU A 84 -14.17 -8.49 6.88
C GLU A 84 -14.09 -10.02 7.07
N THR A 85 -13.27 -10.51 8.02
CA THR A 85 -13.21 -11.95 8.35
C THR A 85 -14.43 -12.48 9.10
N GLU A 86 -15.32 -11.60 9.60
CA GLU A 86 -16.55 -11.98 10.32
C GLU A 86 -17.81 -11.88 9.45
N THR A 87 -17.68 -11.38 8.21
CA THR A 87 -18.79 -11.27 7.25
C THR A 87 -18.49 -12.09 6.01
N GLU A 88 -19.14 -13.25 5.91
CA GLU A 88 -19.23 -14.07 4.70
C GLU A 88 -19.40 -13.22 3.42
N PRO A 89 -18.61 -13.43 2.36
CA PRO A 89 -18.77 -12.75 1.10
C PRO A 89 -19.86 -13.44 0.27
N ASP A 90 -21.12 -13.28 0.67
CA ASP A 90 -22.25 -13.50 -0.23
C ASP A 90 -23.14 -12.26 -0.22
N ALA A 91 -23.49 -11.81 -1.42
CA ALA A 91 -24.30 -10.64 -1.77
C ALA A 91 -23.70 -9.23 -1.58
N ALA A 92 -23.17 -8.74 -2.71
CA ALA A 92 -23.62 -7.47 -3.32
C ALA A 92 -23.12 -6.13 -2.76
N LEU A 93 -21.86 -5.79 -2.99
CA LEU A 93 -21.42 -4.44 -3.39
C LEU A 93 -20.19 -4.59 -4.28
N GLY A 94 -20.31 -4.84 -5.58
CA GLY A 94 -20.90 -3.81 -6.42
C GLY A 94 -20.29 -2.46 -6.06
N LEU A 95 -18.97 -2.29 -6.26
CA LEU A 95 -18.45 -0.97 -6.60
C LEU A 95 -19.34 -0.49 -7.74
N ARG A 96 -20.39 0.25 -7.38
CA ARG A 96 -21.10 1.11 -8.30
C ARG A 96 -19.98 1.96 -8.85
N SER A 97 -19.54 1.59 -10.05
CA SER A 97 -18.92 2.50 -10.97
C SER A 97 -19.61 3.83 -10.74
N PRO A 98 -18.90 4.89 -10.32
CA PRO A 98 -19.42 6.23 -10.52
C PRO A 98 -19.92 6.25 -11.97
N PRO A 99 -21.07 6.88 -12.28
CA PRO A 99 -21.40 7.17 -13.66
C PRO A 99 -20.36 8.19 -14.15
N TYR A 100 -19.13 7.75 -14.40
CA TYR A 100 -18.33 8.37 -15.42
C TYR A 100 -19.13 8.12 -16.70
N CYS A 101 -19.96 9.10 -17.06
CA CYS A 101 -20.41 9.27 -18.42
C CYS A 101 -19.14 9.40 -19.27
N ARG A 102 -18.73 8.24 -19.76
CA ARG A 102 -17.65 8.00 -20.68
C ARG A 102 -17.96 8.81 -21.94
N LYS A 103 -16.96 9.59 -22.38
CA LYS A 103 -16.83 10.35 -23.64
C LYS A 103 -17.41 11.77 -23.63
N LYS A 104 -16.52 12.73 -23.37
CA LYS A 104 -16.56 14.02 -24.07
C LYS A 104 -16.51 13.73 -25.57
N SER A 105 -17.63 13.89 -26.28
CA SER A 105 -17.60 14.12 -27.72
C SER A 105 -17.13 15.56 -27.92
N GLN A 106 -15.90 15.75 -28.38
CA GLN A 106 -15.51 16.96 -29.09
C GLN A 106 -15.44 16.63 -30.60
N PRO A 107 -15.31 17.62 -31.49
CA PRO A 107 -16.41 18.19 -32.27
C PRO A 107 -16.28 17.85 -33.77
N LEU A 108 -17.36 17.93 -34.54
CA LEU A 108 -17.29 17.82 -36.00
C LEU A 108 -18.24 18.85 -36.64
N CYS A 109 -17.63 19.85 -37.30
CA CYS A 109 -17.99 20.51 -38.57
C CYS A 109 -19.44 21.07 -38.74
N ALA A 110 -19.72 22.21 -39.38
CA ALA A 110 -18.99 23.16 -40.21
C ALA A 110 -19.70 24.53 -40.13
#